data_AF-A0A7D9GXX4-F1
#
_entry.id   AF-A0A7D9GXX4-F1
#
_cell.length_a   1.000
_cell.length_b   1.000
_cell.length_c   1.000
_cell.angle_alpha   90.00
_cell.angle_beta   90.00
_cell.angle_gamma   90.00
#
_symmetry.space_group_name_H-M   'P 1'
#
loop_
_entity.id
_entity.type
_entity.pdbx_description
1 polymer ?
#
loop_
_entity_poly.entity_id
_entity_poly.type
_entity_poly.pdbx_seq_one_letter_code
_entity_poly.pdbx_strand_id
1 'polypeptide(L)'
;MARTQKWDEPKDRYFTHNGFPDQAPNHVKKDGFGKGNWGKPGDEVKDLINEGKIPDKIMHKQRRGSNISQNEEKFAVIQALSTPEE
;
A
#
# COMPACT_ATOMS: atom_id res chain seq x y z
N MET A 1 -10.44 -15.73 62.24
CA MET A 1 -11.27 -15.88 61.01
C MET A 1 -10.80 -14.83 60.02
N ALA A 2 -10.10 -15.25 58.95
CA ALA A 2 -9.56 -14.33 57.96
C ALA A 2 -10.69 -13.76 57.10
N ARG A 3 -10.73 -12.43 56.98
CA ARG A 3 -11.71 -11.69 56.20
C ARG A 3 -11.55 -12.07 54.73
N THR A 4 -12.52 -12.76 54.14
CA THR A 4 -12.52 -13.01 52.70
C THR A 4 -12.65 -11.66 51.99
N GLN A 5 -11.70 -11.35 51.12
CA GLN A 5 -11.83 -10.23 50.19
C GLN A 5 -12.98 -10.60 49.25
N LYS A 6 -14.18 -10.16 49.61
CA LYS A 6 -15.35 -10.20 48.73
C LYS A 6 -14.92 -9.51 47.44
N TRP A 7 -15.13 -10.18 46.32
CA TRP A 7 -14.85 -9.67 44.98
C TRP A 7 -15.39 -8.24 44.86
N ASP A 8 -14.51 -7.25 45.05
CA ASP A 8 -14.82 -5.87 44.74
C ASP A 8 -15.17 -5.84 43.25
N GLU A 9 -16.21 -5.09 42.93
CA GLU A 9 -16.85 -4.93 41.62
C GLU A 9 -15.85 -4.97 40.44
N PRO A 10 -16.20 -5.56 39.28
CA PRO A 10 -15.30 -5.56 38.13
C PRO A 10 -14.92 -4.11 37.82
N LYS A 11 -13.63 -3.80 38.02
CA LYS A 11 -13.09 -2.43 38.05
C LYS A 11 -13.23 -1.69 36.73
N ASP A 12 -13.54 -2.40 35.65
CA ASP A 12 -13.48 -1.86 34.31
C ASP A 12 -14.86 -1.95 33.65
N ARG A 13 -15.59 -0.84 33.76
CA ARG A 13 -16.94 -0.70 33.18
C ARG A 13 -16.93 -0.64 31.64
N TYR A 14 -15.79 -0.33 31.02
CA TYR A 14 -15.61 -0.34 29.56
C TYR A 14 -14.17 -0.72 29.17
N PHE A 15 -14.05 -1.56 28.14
CA PHE A 15 -12.80 -1.98 27.45
C PHE A 15 -11.68 -2.47 28.37
N THR A 16 -11.83 -3.68 28.90
CA THR A 16 -10.68 -4.44 29.38
C THR A 16 -9.83 -4.85 28.17
N HIS A 17 -8.55 -4.45 28.13
CA HIS A 17 -7.62 -4.88 27.07
C HIS A 17 -7.24 -6.35 27.27
N ASN A 18 -8.20 -7.26 27.06
CA ASN A 18 -8.01 -8.69 27.16
C ASN A 18 -7.71 -9.25 25.76
N GLY A 19 -6.47 -9.07 25.31
CA GLY A 19 -5.92 -9.73 24.13
C GLY A 19 -5.08 -10.95 24.52
N PHE A 20 -4.68 -11.77 23.55
CA PHE A 20 -3.64 -12.78 23.78
C PHE A 20 -2.33 -12.07 24.17
N PRO A 21 -1.54 -12.62 25.12
CA PRO A 21 -0.35 -11.95 25.66
C PRO A 21 0.70 -11.60 24.58
N ASP A 22 0.71 -12.30 23.46
CA ASP A 22 1.66 -12.11 22.36
C ASP A 22 1.03 -11.47 21.10
N GLN A 23 -0.14 -10.84 21.24
CA GLN A 23 -0.79 -10.13 20.14
C GLN A 23 -0.75 -8.63 20.39
N ALA A 24 -0.27 -7.89 19.39
CA ALA A 24 -0.30 -6.44 19.47
C ALA A 24 -1.76 -5.96 19.55
N PRO A 25 -2.13 -5.10 20.51
CA PRO A 25 -3.51 -4.67 20.72
C PRO A 25 -4.08 -3.89 19.53
N ASN A 26 -3.20 -3.32 18.70
CA ASN A 26 -3.56 -2.57 17.49
C ASN A 26 -3.51 -3.42 16.22
N HIS A 27 -3.28 -4.73 16.32
CA HIS A 27 -3.19 -5.61 15.16
C HIS A 27 -4.59 -5.86 14.58
N VAL A 28 -4.74 -5.61 13.27
CA VAL A 28 -5.95 -5.94 12.53
C VAL A 28 -5.88 -7.39 12.08
N LYS A 29 -6.93 -8.18 12.34
CA LYS A 29 -7.00 -9.59 11.93
C LYS A 29 -6.71 -9.76 10.44
N LYS A 30 -5.74 -10.61 10.12
CA LYS A 30 -5.29 -10.88 8.75
C LYS A 30 -4.91 -9.59 7.98
N ASP A 31 -4.47 -8.55 8.70
CA ASP A 31 -4.07 -7.26 8.15
C ASP A 31 -5.15 -6.62 7.24
N GLY A 32 -6.44 -6.75 7.55
CA GLY A 32 -7.50 -6.18 6.71
C GLY A 32 -8.03 -7.13 5.62
N PHE A 33 -7.41 -8.29 5.41
CA PHE A 33 -7.85 -9.23 4.37
C PHE A 33 -9.08 -10.08 4.77
N GLY A 34 -9.81 -10.53 3.75
CA GLY A 34 -10.83 -11.57 3.84
C GLY A 34 -12.27 -11.06 3.73
N LYS A 35 -13.19 -11.96 3.35
CA LYS A 35 -14.62 -11.67 3.20
C LYS A 35 -15.21 -11.26 4.56
N GLY A 36 -15.79 -10.07 4.64
CA GLY A 36 -16.34 -9.48 5.88
C GLY A 36 -15.41 -8.51 6.59
N ASN A 37 -14.20 -8.29 6.09
CA ASN A 37 -13.31 -7.21 6.51
C ASN A 37 -13.42 -6.01 5.54
N TRP A 38 -12.94 -4.85 5.96
CA TRP A 38 -13.04 -3.59 5.17
C TRP A 38 -11.96 -3.46 4.09
N GLY A 39 -11.12 -4.49 3.91
CA GLY A 39 -10.01 -4.46 2.96
C GLY A 39 -8.74 -3.89 3.56
N LYS A 40 -7.67 -3.85 2.76
CA LYS A 40 -6.44 -3.15 3.13
C LYS A 40 -6.47 -1.69 2.74
N PRO A 41 -5.71 -0.84 3.44
CA PRO A 41 -5.34 0.46 2.88
C PRO A 41 -4.65 0.26 1.53
N GLY A 42 -5.18 0.90 0.49
CA GLY A 42 -4.75 0.80 -0.90
C GLY A 42 -5.55 -0.17 -1.77
N ASP A 43 -6.42 -1.02 -1.21
CA ASP A 43 -7.33 -1.84 -2.01
C ASP A 43 -8.49 -0.99 -2.57
N GLU A 44 -8.90 0.07 -1.86
CA GLU A 44 -9.91 1.03 -2.33
C GLU A 44 -9.54 1.68 -3.66
N VAL A 45 -8.24 1.85 -3.93
CA VAL A 45 -7.76 2.41 -5.20
C VAL A 45 -8.03 1.47 -6.36
N LYS A 46 -7.87 0.17 -6.15
CA LYS A 46 -8.15 -0.86 -7.17
C LYS A 46 -9.65 -0.96 -7.41
N ASP A 47 -10.46 -0.86 -6.35
CA ASP A 47 -11.92 -0.85 -6.48
C ASP A 47 -12.40 0.37 -7.27
N LEU A 48 -11.88 1.57 -6.98
CA LEU A 48 -12.19 2.79 -7.72
C LEU A 48 -11.75 2.75 -9.20
N ILE A 49 -10.66 2.04 -9.49
CA ILE A 49 -10.20 1.73 -10.84
C ILE A 49 -11.18 0.77 -11.53
N ASN A 50 -11.53 -0.34 -10.88
CA ASN A 50 -12.48 -1.32 -11.42
C ASN A 50 -13.87 -0.71 -11.66
N GLU A 51 -14.30 0.23 -10.80
CA GLU A 51 -15.54 0.99 -10.93
C GLU A 51 -15.47 2.11 -12.01
N GLY A 52 -14.30 2.34 -12.61
CA GLY A 52 -14.09 3.36 -13.64
C GLY A 52 -14.13 4.81 -13.14
N LYS A 53 -14.07 5.03 -11.82
CA LYS A 53 -14.07 6.37 -11.20
C LYS A 53 -12.71 7.05 -11.29
N ILE A 54 -11.63 6.26 -11.38
CA ILE A 54 -10.26 6.74 -11.54
C ILE A 54 -9.67 6.10 -12.80
N PRO A 55 -9.00 6.86 -13.69
CA PRO A 55 -8.37 6.27 -14.87
C PRO A 55 -7.16 5.41 -14.49
N ASP A 56 -7.17 4.15 -14.91
CA ASP A 56 -6.09 3.15 -14.77
C ASP A 56 -4.71 3.64 -15.22
N LYS A 57 -4.71 4.64 -16.09
CA LYS A 57 -3.53 5.29 -16.66
C LYS A 57 -2.65 6.00 -15.62
N ILE A 58 -3.17 6.27 -14.42
CA ILE A 58 -2.38 6.85 -13.32
C ILE A 58 -1.47 5.80 -12.68
N MET A 59 -1.93 4.54 -12.56
CA MET A 59 -1.21 3.47 -11.87
C MET A 59 -0.30 2.65 -12.81
N HIS A 60 -0.68 2.52 -14.08
CA HIS A 60 0.09 1.75 -15.08
C HIS A 60 0.93 2.64 -16.00
N LYS A 61 1.28 3.86 -15.57
CA LYS A 61 2.16 4.71 -16.36
C LYS A 61 3.49 3.97 -16.50
N GLN A 62 3.77 3.44 -17.69
CA GLN A 62 5.08 2.86 -18.00
C GLN A 62 6.13 3.86 -17.50
N ARG A 63 7.05 3.39 -16.66
CA ARG A 63 8.23 4.16 -16.29
C ARG A 63 8.80 4.68 -17.60
N ARG A 64 8.89 6.00 -17.76
CA ARG A 64 9.48 6.59 -18.97
C ARG A 64 10.84 5.93 -19.13
N GLY A 65 11.03 5.19 -20.23
CA GLY A 65 12.32 4.61 -20.56
C GLY A 65 13.37 5.73 -20.64
N SER A 66 14.63 5.40 -20.39
CA SER A 66 15.72 6.34 -20.61
C SER A 66 15.73 6.77 -22.08
N ASN A 67 15.85 8.08 -22.35
CA ASN A 67 15.95 8.63 -23.71
C ASN A 67 17.28 8.27 -24.42
N ILE A 68 18.03 7.29 -23.92
CA ILE A 68 19.41 7.00 -24.33
C ILE A 68 19.47 6.52 -25.79
N SER A 69 18.64 5.53 -26.17
CA SER A 69 18.60 4.99 -27.53
C SER A 69 18.12 6.02 -28.54
N GLN A 70 17.08 6.80 -28.20
CA GLN A 70 16.59 7.88 -29.06
C GLN A 70 17.59 9.04 -29.22
N ASN A 71 18.48 9.23 -28.24
CA ASN A 71 19.55 10.22 -28.35
C ASN A 71 20.70 9.70 -29.20
N GLU A 72 21.09 8.42 -29.06
CA GLU A 72 22.11 7.78 -29.89
C GLU A 72 21.78 7.88 -31.39
N GLU A 73 20.53 7.59 -31.77
CA GLU A 73 20.07 7.73 -33.17
C GLU A 73 20.21 9.18 -33.68
N LYS A 74 19.83 10.17 -32.86
CA LYS A 74 19.98 11.59 -33.22
C LYS A 74 21.44 11.98 -33.39
N PHE A 75 22.32 11.50 -32.51
CA PHE A 75 23.75 11.75 -32.63
C PHE A 75 24.33 11.10 -33.89
N ALA A 76 23.94 9.87 -34.23
CA ALA A 76 24.39 9.20 -35.45
C ALA A 76 24.00 9.99 -36.72
N VAL A 77 22.77 10.52 -36.77
CA VAL A 77 22.30 11.36 -37.90
C VAL A 77 23.12 12.65 -38.02
N ILE A 78 23.36 13.33 -36.91
CA ILE A 78 24.18 14.56 -36.89
C ILE A 78 25.61 14.25 -37.34
N GLN A 79 26.16 13.12 -36.91
CA GLN A 79 27.53 12.72 -37.23
C GLN A 79 27.68 12.42 -38.73
N ALA A 80 26.71 11.72 -39.33
CA ALA A 80 26.67 11.46 -40.77
C ALA A 80 26.52 12.74 -41.62
N LEU A 81 25.79 13.74 -41.13
CA LEU A 81 25.67 15.05 -41.78
C LEU A 81 26.93 15.91 -41.63
N SER A 82 27.73 15.67 -40.59
CA SER A 82 28.93 16.46 -40.29
C SER A 82 30.18 15.98 -41.00
N THR A 83 30.19 14.75 -41.50
CA THR A 83 31.30 14.21 -42.30
C THR A 83 31.19 14.71 -43.73
N PRO A 84 32.11 15.56 -44.23
CA PRO A 84 32.13 15.90 -45.65
C PRO A 84 32.45 14.64 -46.45
N GLU A 85 31.64 14.34 -47.47
CA GLU A 85 31.99 13.32 -48.46
C GLU A 85 33.24 13.80 -49.23
N GLU A 86 34.32 13.01 -49.17
CA GLU A 86 35.55 13.18 -49.97
C GLU A 86 35.32 12.87 -51.45
#